data_AF-A0A5P8KA41-F1
#
_entry.id   AF-A0A5P8KA41-F1
#
_cell.length_a   1.000
_cell.length_b   1.000
_cell.length_c   1.000
_cell.angle_alpha   90.00
_cell.angle_beta   90.00
_cell.angle_gamma   90.00
#
_symmetry.space_group_name_H-M   'P 1'
#
loop_
_entity.id
_entity.type
_entity.pdbx_description
1 polymer ?
#
loop_
_entity_poly.entity_id
_entity_poly.type
_entity_poly.pdbx_seq_one_letter_code
_entity_poly.pdbx_strand_id
1 'polypeptide(L)'
;MSSCADGAYAWSGVRQRTGLTALGEPVTFAKGTDSYETRLEPLDTEAVHRPTVTGAPRGVAPARVIKALGAHLKAEEPLAGPDEEEVPEETAFGWHAGELEGAYYLWQEIGFVDADFAYTCGDAEPVRGHVRTWEKAGQGFLSCDTPPDGEAGRVAAEKLCPAGSRAAAGEV
;
A
#
# COMPACT_ATOMS: atom_id res chain seq x y z
N MET A 1 -15.91 9.10 36.21
CA MET A 1 -15.58 9.53 34.83
C MET A 1 -15.68 8.29 33.96
N SER A 2 -16.72 8.19 33.14
CA SER A 2 -17.02 6.98 32.37
C SER A 2 -15.98 6.79 31.25
N SER A 3 -15.32 5.63 31.21
CA SER A 3 -14.45 5.25 30.11
C SER A 3 -15.31 5.02 28.88
N CYS A 4 -15.19 5.89 27.88
CA CYS A 4 -15.90 5.82 26.60
C CYS A 4 -15.35 4.71 25.72
N ALA A 5 -15.44 3.47 26.20
CA ALA A 5 -14.97 2.30 25.52
C ALA A 5 -15.99 1.70 24.55
N ASP A 6 -17.16 2.29 24.33
CA ASP A 6 -18.21 1.71 23.47
C ASP A 6 -18.88 2.76 22.55
N GLY A 7 -18.17 3.82 22.18
CA GLY A 7 -18.69 4.83 21.25
C GLY A 7 -18.69 4.36 19.79
N ALA A 8 -19.42 5.09 18.96
CA ALA A 8 -19.60 4.80 17.53
C ALA A 8 -18.78 5.77 16.67
N TYR A 9 -18.30 5.26 15.54
CA TYR A 9 -17.59 6.05 14.52
C TYR A 9 -18.50 6.36 13.35
N ALA A 10 -18.52 7.62 12.94
CA ALA A 10 -18.98 8.05 11.62
C ALA A 10 -17.76 8.41 10.78
N TRP A 11 -17.55 7.70 9.68
CA TRP A 11 -16.42 7.89 8.77
C TRP A 11 -16.78 8.82 7.62
N SER A 12 -15.82 9.62 7.19
CA SER A 12 -15.96 10.54 6.05
C SER A 12 -14.61 10.77 5.40
N GLY A 13 -14.61 11.28 4.16
CA GLY A 13 -13.36 11.64 3.49
C GLY A 13 -12.40 10.48 3.25
N VAL A 14 -12.91 9.24 3.22
CA VAL A 14 -12.10 8.04 3.00
C VAL A 14 -11.44 8.12 1.62
N ARG A 15 -10.12 7.99 1.60
CA ARG A 15 -9.30 7.95 0.38
C ARG A 15 -8.35 6.77 0.48
N GLN A 16 -8.36 5.95 -0.56
CA GLN A 16 -7.37 4.90 -0.78
C GLN A 16 -6.50 5.31 -1.97
N ARG A 17 -5.19 5.19 -1.83
CA ARG A 17 -4.24 5.48 -2.91
C ARG A 17 -3.09 4.49 -2.84
N THR A 18 -2.66 4.00 -4.00
CA THR A 18 -1.49 3.12 -4.09
C THR A 18 -0.28 3.95 -4.47
N GLY A 19 0.77 3.91 -3.64
CA GLY A 19 2.04 4.57 -3.91
C GLY A 19 3.09 3.57 -4.36
N LEU A 20 3.81 3.86 -5.43
CA LEU A 20 4.99 3.11 -5.85
C LEU A 20 6.17 3.46 -4.93
N THR A 21 6.84 2.46 -4.34
CA THR A 21 7.90 2.66 -3.33
C THR A 21 9.27 2.18 -3.77
N ALA A 22 9.37 1.15 -4.60
CA ALA A 22 10.64 0.65 -5.14
C ALA A 22 10.47 0.08 -6.54
N LEU A 23 11.57 0.03 -7.30
CA LEU A 23 11.64 -0.57 -8.63
C LEU A 23 12.78 -1.57 -8.70
N GLY A 24 12.55 -2.69 -9.38
CA GLY A 24 13.63 -3.59 -9.78
C GLY A 24 14.31 -3.13 -11.08
N GLU A 25 15.48 -3.71 -11.36
CA GLU A 25 16.13 -3.52 -12.65
C GLU A 25 15.27 -4.08 -13.80
N PRO A 26 15.14 -3.38 -14.95
CA PRO A 26 14.46 -3.91 -16.11
C PRO A 26 15.21 -5.12 -16.66
N VAL A 27 14.49 -6.20 -16.97
CA VAL A 27 15.10 -7.47 -17.37
C VAL A 27 14.40 -8.06 -18.60
N THR A 28 15.17 -8.73 -19.45
CA THR A 28 14.66 -9.53 -20.57
C THR A 28 15.21 -10.95 -20.47
N PHE A 29 14.32 -11.92 -20.36
CA PHE A 29 14.69 -13.33 -20.23
C PHE A 29 14.77 -14.02 -21.58
N ALA A 30 15.79 -14.87 -21.73
CA ALA A 30 15.81 -15.85 -22.80
C ALA A 30 14.74 -16.91 -22.55
N LYS A 31 14.23 -17.52 -23.61
CA LYS A 31 13.21 -18.57 -23.50
C LYS A 31 13.67 -19.70 -22.58
N GLY A 32 12.80 -20.07 -21.63
CA GLY A 32 13.03 -21.18 -20.73
C GLY A 32 13.94 -20.83 -19.55
N THR A 33 14.16 -19.54 -19.26
CA THR A 33 14.78 -19.14 -17.99
C THR A 33 13.93 -19.64 -16.83
N ASP A 34 14.54 -20.44 -15.95
CA ASP A 34 13.88 -21.15 -14.85
C ASP A 34 13.90 -20.36 -13.53
N SER A 35 14.83 -19.40 -13.43
CA SER A 35 15.06 -18.62 -12.23
C SER A 35 15.50 -17.19 -12.53
N TYR A 36 15.14 -16.29 -11.62
CA TYR A 36 15.54 -14.89 -11.64
C TYR A 36 15.75 -14.39 -10.22
N GLU A 37 16.87 -13.70 -10.00
CA GLU A 37 17.13 -12.99 -8.75
C GLU A 37 17.51 -11.55 -9.08
N THR A 38 17.03 -10.62 -8.28
CA THR A 38 17.33 -9.19 -8.41
C THR A 38 17.15 -8.49 -7.08
N ARG A 39 17.32 -7.17 -7.07
CA ARG A 39 17.00 -6.31 -5.94
C ARG A 39 16.04 -5.21 -6.40
N LEU A 40 15.19 -4.77 -5.48
CA LEU A 40 14.43 -3.55 -5.66
C LEU A 40 15.14 -2.40 -4.96
N GLU A 41 15.35 -1.31 -5.69
CA GLU A 41 15.88 -0.07 -5.15
C GLU A 41 14.73 0.87 -4.76
N PRO A 42 14.72 1.40 -3.52
CA PRO A 42 13.71 2.37 -3.12
C PRO A 42 13.75 3.66 -3.94
N LEU A 43 12.59 4.20 -4.28
CA LEU A 43 12.47 5.45 -5.04
C LEU A 43 12.78 6.69 -4.21
N ASP A 44 12.48 6.65 -2.92
CA ASP A 44 12.78 7.70 -1.95
C ASP A 44 13.34 7.04 -0.70
N THR A 45 14.67 7.13 -0.52
CA THR A 45 15.38 6.53 0.62
C THR A 45 15.13 7.24 1.94
N GLU A 46 14.51 8.42 1.93
CA GLU A 46 14.19 9.19 3.14
C GLU A 46 12.71 9.06 3.55
N ALA A 47 11.88 8.41 2.73
CA ALA A 47 10.44 8.28 2.95
C ALA A 47 10.10 7.31 4.10
N VAL A 48 9.93 7.83 5.30
CA VAL A 48 9.42 7.03 6.44
C VAL A 48 7.90 7.16 6.54
N HIS A 49 7.17 6.05 6.43
CA HIS A 49 5.72 6.04 6.61
C HIS A 49 5.36 5.50 7.99
N ARG A 50 4.52 6.25 8.72
CA ARG A 50 4.04 5.92 10.07
C ARG A 50 2.55 6.16 10.19
N PRO A 51 1.76 5.25 10.79
CA PRO A 51 0.34 5.48 10.97
C PRO A 51 0.16 6.59 12.00
N THR A 52 -0.78 7.49 11.73
CA THR A 52 -1.06 8.61 12.62
C THR A 52 -2.56 8.68 12.89
N VAL A 53 -2.92 8.96 14.13
CA VAL A 53 -4.29 9.25 14.53
C VAL A 53 -4.27 10.57 15.29
N THR A 54 -4.99 11.55 14.78
CA THR A 54 -5.20 12.84 15.43
C THR A 54 -6.64 12.96 15.92
N GLY A 55 -6.88 13.72 16.99
CA GLY A 55 -8.22 13.88 17.55
C GLY A 55 -8.81 12.62 18.18
N ALA A 56 -7.97 11.68 18.65
CA ALA A 56 -8.44 10.51 19.36
C ALA A 56 -9.21 10.91 20.64
N PRO A 57 -10.42 10.37 20.89
CA PRO A 57 -11.18 10.65 22.10
C PRO A 57 -10.39 10.27 23.37
N ARG A 58 -10.60 10.99 24.47
CA ARG A 58 -9.93 10.66 25.74
C ARG A 58 -10.21 9.22 26.15
N GLY A 59 -9.15 8.44 26.40
CA GLY A 59 -9.24 7.04 26.78
C GLY A 59 -9.41 6.06 25.60
N VAL A 60 -9.41 6.55 24.36
CA VAL A 60 -9.40 5.71 23.15
C VAL A 60 -7.98 5.68 22.59
N ALA A 61 -7.38 4.49 22.54
CA ALA A 61 -6.05 4.31 21.97
C ALA A 61 -6.08 4.45 20.42
N PRO A 62 -5.05 5.01 19.78
CA PRO A 62 -4.93 5.10 18.32
C PRO A 62 -5.16 3.77 17.59
N ALA A 63 -4.60 2.67 18.10
CA ALA A 63 -4.78 1.33 17.55
C ALA A 63 -6.25 0.92 17.41
N ARG A 64 -7.11 1.41 18.32
CA ARG A 64 -8.54 1.13 18.27
C ARG A 64 -9.25 1.88 17.14
N VAL A 65 -8.83 3.12 16.87
CA VAL A 65 -9.36 3.92 15.75
C VAL A 65 -9.00 3.24 14.43
N ILE A 66 -7.73 2.84 14.26
CA ILE A 66 -7.25 2.12 13.06
C ILE A 66 -7.99 0.79 12.89
N LYS A 67 -8.17 0.02 13.97
CA LYS A 67 -8.95 -1.23 13.92
C LYS A 67 -10.41 -0.99 13.50
N ALA A 68 -11.04 0.08 14.00
CA ALA A 68 -12.39 0.44 13.63
C ALA A 68 -12.48 0.90 12.16
N LEU A 69 -11.46 1.57 11.63
CA LEU A 69 -11.36 1.90 10.21
C LEU A 69 -11.26 0.64 9.36
N GLY A 70 -10.39 -0.31 9.71
CA GLY A 70 -10.28 -1.59 9.00
C GLY A 70 -11.60 -2.35 8.94
N ALA A 71 -12.36 -2.37 10.04
CA ALA A 71 -13.69 -2.95 10.08
C ALA A 71 -14.71 -2.20 9.20
N HIS A 72 -14.63 -0.87 9.13
CA HIS A 72 -15.48 -0.06 8.25
C HIS A 72 -15.20 -0.33 6.77
N LEU A 73 -13.93 -0.45 6.40
CA LEU A 73 -13.49 -0.76 5.04
C LEU A 73 -13.70 -2.23 4.67
N LYS A 74 -13.96 -3.10 5.65
CA LYS A 74 -13.98 -4.56 5.50
C LYS A 74 -12.64 -5.08 4.95
N ALA A 75 -11.54 -4.50 5.45
CA ALA A 75 -10.20 -4.93 5.07
C ALA A 75 -10.00 -6.42 5.39
N GLU A 76 -9.39 -7.15 4.46
CA GLU A 76 -9.15 -8.59 4.60
C GLU A 76 -8.04 -8.87 5.62
N GLU A 77 -7.01 -8.03 5.64
CA GLU A 77 -5.93 -8.01 6.63
C GLU A 77 -6.04 -6.76 7.53
N PRO A 78 -5.49 -6.80 8.76
CA PRO A 78 -5.39 -5.63 9.61
C PRO A 78 -4.61 -4.49 8.92
N LEU A 79 -5.10 -3.26 9.05
CA LEU A 79 -4.34 -2.06 8.67
C LEU A 79 -3.15 -1.84 9.61
N ALA A 80 -2.11 -1.18 9.12
CA ALA A 80 -0.91 -0.88 9.90
C ALA A 80 -1.22 -0.09 11.18
N GLY A 81 -0.81 -0.65 12.32
CA GLY A 81 -1.00 -0.11 13.66
C GLY A 81 -0.05 1.04 14.01
N PRO A 82 -0.32 1.76 15.11
CA PRO A 82 0.40 3.00 15.44
C PRO A 82 1.89 2.81 15.77
N ASP A 83 2.32 1.57 16.05
CA ASP A 83 3.70 1.22 16.36
C ASP A 83 4.45 0.66 15.14
N GLU A 84 3.76 0.49 14.01
CA GLU A 84 4.35 0.03 12.76
C GLU A 84 5.02 1.19 12.01
N GLU A 85 6.03 0.82 11.24
CA GLU A 85 6.77 1.71 10.37
C GLU A 85 7.06 0.97 9.08
N GLU A 86 6.77 1.62 7.95
CA GLU A 86 7.28 1.19 6.65
C GLU A 86 8.44 2.10 6.28
N VAL A 87 9.63 1.51 6.20
CA VAL A 87 10.86 2.21 5.80
C VAL A 87 11.32 1.74 4.41
N PRO A 88 11.97 2.60 3.64
CA PRO A 88 12.53 2.23 2.35
C PRO A 88 13.74 1.33 2.58
N GLU A 89 13.69 0.09 2.08
CA GLU A 89 14.80 -0.85 2.17
C GLU A 89 15.09 -1.49 0.81
N GLU A 90 16.37 -1.73 0.51
CA GLU A 90 16.75 -2.58 -0.61
C GLU A 90 16.33 -4.01 -0.30
N THR A 91 15.40 -4.57 -1.07
CA THR A 91 14.90 -5.92 -0.86
C THR A 91 15.34 -6.85 -1.97
N ALA A 92 15.82 -8.04 -1.62
CA ALA A 92 16.08 -9.10 -2.59
C ALA A 92 14.75 -9.71 -3.08
N PHE A 93 14.69 -9.99 -4.38
CA PHE A 93 13.59 -10.70 -5.02
C PHE A 93 14.13 -11.93 -5.74
N GLY A 94 13.43 -13.05 -5.61
CA GLY A 94 13.74 -14.31 -6.28
C GLY A 94 12.48 -14.96 -6.84
N TRP A 95 12.55 -15.42 -8.08
CA TRP A 95 11.53 -16.21 -8.74
C TRP A 95 12.13 -17.51 -9.26
N HIS A 96 11.53 -18.66 -8.92
CA HIS A 96 12.05 -19.98 -9.29
C HIS A 96 10.95 -20.93 -9.80
N ALA A 97 9.91 -20.37 -10.42
CA ALA A 97 8.66 -21.08 -10.70
C ALA A 97 8.30 -21.27 -12.18
N GLY A 98 9.23 -21.02 -13.12
CA GLY A 98 9.04 -21.51 -14.50
C GLY A 98 9.46 -20.58 -15.62
N GLU A 99 9.32 -21.11 -16.85
CA GLU A 99 9.81 -20.66 -18.16
C GLU A 99 9.55 -19.17 -18.47
N LEU A 100 10.35 -18.29 -17.87
CA LEU A 100 10.34 -16.87 -18.19
C LEU A 100 10.83 -16.68 -19.63
N GLU A 101 10.19 -15.76 -20.35
CA GLU A 101 10.56 -15.37 -21.71
C GLU A 101 10.12 -13.93 -21.96
N GLY A 102 11.03 -13.10 -22.51
CA GLY A 102 10.72 -11.72 -22.85
C GLY A 102 10.95 -10.73 -21.71
N ALA A 103 10.45 -9.50 -21.87
CA ALA A 103 10.70 -8.40 -20.94
C ALA A 103 9.76 -8.46 -19.73
N TYR A 104 10.31 -8.21 -18.53
CA TYR A 104 9.57 -8.17 -17.27
C TYR A 104 9.94 -6.92 -16.47
N TYR A 105 9.05 -6.56 -15.57
CA TYR A 105 9.23 -5.48 -14.61
C TYR A 105 8.79 -5.91 -13.22
N LEU A 106 9.45 -5.35 -12.21
CA LEU A 106 9.29 -5.65 -10.80
C LEU A 106 9.13 -4.33 -10.05
N TRP A 107 8.19 -4.28 -9.13
CA TRP A 107 7.96 -3.08 -8.32
C TRP A 107 7.47 -3.43 -6.91
N GLN A 108 7.61 -2.47 -6.00
CA GLN A 108 6.94 -2.46 -4.70
C GLN A 108 5.99 -1.29 -4.59
N GLU A 109 4.94 -1.51 -3.80
CA GLU A 109 3.90 -0.52 -3.59
C GLU A 109 3.35 -0.58 -2.16
N ILE A 110 2.67 0.49 -1.77
CA ILE A 110 1.97 0.59 -0.49
C ILE A 110 0.58 1.16 -0.72
N GLY A 111 -0.44 0.50 -0.15
CA GLY A 111 -1.84 0.94 -0.21
C GLY A 111 -2.17 1.91 0.91
N PHE A 112 -1.95 3.21 0.74
CA PHE A 112 -2.28 4.20 1.77
C PHE A 112 -3.78 4.37 1.96
N VAL A 113 -4.17 4.57 3.21
CA VAL A 113 -5.54 4.87 3.62
C VAL A 113 -5.55 6.13 4.48
N ASP A 114 -6.29 7.14 4.02
CA ASP A 114 -6.58 8.36 4.76
C ASP A 114 -8.10 8.42 5.03
N ALA A 115 -8.49 8.76 6.26
CA ALA A 115 -9.91 8.95 6.58
C ALA A 115 -10.12 9.95 7.72
N ASP A 116 -11.24 10.67 7.65
CA ASP A 116 -11.74 11.49 8.76
C ASP A 116 -12.79 10.70 9.55
N PHE A 117 -12.86 10.96 10.85
CA PHE A 117 -13.89 10.37 11.70
C PHE A 117 -14.53 11.38 12.66
N ALA A 118 -15.78 11.12 13.00
CA ALA A 118 -16.43 11.66 14.18
C ALA A 118 -16.78 10.50 15.13
N TYR A 119 -16.31 10.58 16.37
CA TYR A 119 -16.57 9.61 17.43
C TYR A 119 -17.56 10.15 18.44
N THR A 120 -18.66 9.42 18.65
CA THR A 120 -19.71 9.81 19.61
C THR A 120 -19.78 8.78 20.73
N CYS A 121 -19.82 9.25 21.97
CA CYS A 121 -19.97 8.40 23.15
C CYS A 121 -21.09 8.94 24.05
N GLY A 122 -22.18 8.17 24.18
CA GLY A 122 -23.38 8.64 24.89
C GLY A 122 -23.92 9.93 24.28
N ASP A 123 -24.36 10.85 25.14
CA ASP A 123 -24.92 12.15 24.76
C ASP A 123 -23.85 13.26 24.61
N ALA A 124 -22.55 12.90 24.64
CA ALA A 124 -21.47 13.87 24.50
C ALA A 124 -21.34 14.38 23.06
N GLU A 125 -20.83 15.61 22.91
CA GLU A 125 -20.51 16.16 21.59
C GLU A 125 -19.50 15.27 20.85
N PRO A 126 -19.69 15.02 19.54
CA PRO A 126 -18.79 14.18 18.76
C PRO A 126 -17.37 14.75 18.72
N VAL A 127 -16.38 13.90 18.99
CA VAL A 127 -14.96 14.23 18.82
C VAL A 127 -14.55 13.92 17.40
N ARG A 128 -13.97 14.89 16.69
CA ARG A 128 -13.48 14.70 15.32
C ARG A 128 -11.99 14.43 15.31
N GLY A 129 -11.57 13.59 14.37
CA GLY A 129 -10.18 13.28 14.16
C GLY A 129 -9.90 12.80 12.75
N HIS A 130 -8.63 12.52 12.50
CA HIS A 130 -8.13 12.05 11.21
C HIS A 130 -7.18 10.88 11.44
N VAL A 131 -7.24 9.89 10.56
CA VAL A 131 -6.37 8.72 10.56
C VAL A 131 -5.65 8.60 9.22
N ARG A 132 -4.35 8.36 9.30
CA ARG A 132 -3.51 7.90 8.20
C ARG A 132 -2.92 6.56 8.56
N THR A 133 -3.03 5.59 7.68
CA THR A 133 -2.47 4.25 7.81
C THR A 133 -2.23 3.69 6.41
N TRP A 134 -1.85 2.43 6.31
CA TRP A 134 -1.78 1.70 5.06
C TRP A 134 -2.36 0.29 5.24
N GLU A 135 -2.91 -0.22 4.14
CA GLU A 135 -2.99 -1.64 3.87
C GLU A 135 -1.59 -2.19 3.61
N LYS A 136 -1.43 -3.50 3.52
CA LYS A 136 -0.11 -4.14 3.40
C LYS A 136 0.75 -3.60 2.24
N ALA A 137 2.05 -3.48 2.49
CA ALA A 137 3.03 -3.25 1.43
C ALA A 137 3.09 -4.49 0.52
N GLY A 138 3.03 -4.27 -0.78
CA GLY A 138 2.98 -5.30 -1.81
C GLY A 138 4.16 -5.21 -2.76
N GLN A 139 4.31 -6.25 -3.57
CA GLN A 139 5.22 -6.25 -4.71
C GLN A 139 4.55 -6.94 -5.89
N GLY A 140 4.91 -6.50 -7.10
CA GLY A 140 4.42 -7.08 -8.34
C GLY A 140 5.56 -7.46 -9.27
N PHE A 141 5.42 -8.57 -9.98
CA PHE A 141 6.34 -9.04 -11.00
C PHE A 141 5.54 -9.53 -12.19
N LEU A 142 5.60 -8.81 -13.31
CA LEU A 142 4.80 -9.08 -14.50
C LEU A 142 5.63 -8.96 -15.78
N SER A 143 5.17 -9.66 -16.82
CA SER A 143 5.67 -9.48 -18.17
C SER A 143 5.23 -8.12 -18.71
N CYS A 144 6.08 -7.45 -19.47
CA CYS A 144 5.77 -6.22 -20.20
C CYS A 144 4.69 -6.40 -21.28
N ASP A 145 4.32 -7.65 -21.61
CA ASP A 145 3.19 -7.96 -22.48
C ASP A 145 1.85 -8.07 -21.73
N THR A 146 1.88 -8.00 -20.40
CA THR A 146 0.72 -8.05 -19.52
C THR A 146 0.45 -6.68 -18.91
N PRO A 147 -0.68 -6.04 -19.23
CA PRO A 147 -1.10 -4.82 -18.53
C PRO A 147 -1.22 -5.08 -17.02
N PRO A 148 -0.65 -4.21 -16.18
CA PRO A 148 -0.81 -4.33 -14.73
C PRO A 148 -2.22 -3.94 -14.31
N ASP A 149 -2.70 -4.56 -13.24
CA ASP A 149 -3.81 -4.02 -12.47
C ASP A 149 -3.28 -2.91 -11.54
N GLY A 150 -4.01 -1.80 -11.45
CA GLY A 150 -3.70 -0.73 -10.49
C GLY A 150 -2.66 0.29 -10.95
N GLU A 151 -2.62 1.41 -10.22
CA GLU A 151 -1.87 2.61 -10.60
C GLU A 151 -0.35 2.43 -10.50
N ALA A 152 0.15 1.82 -9.42
CA ALA A 152 1.58 1.67 -9.18
C ALA A 152 2.23 0.72 -10.20
N GLY A 153 1.59 -0.40 -10.52
CA GLY A 153 2.04 -1.30 -11.59
C GLY A 153 2.10 -0.59 -12.94
N ARG A 154 1.10 0.23 -13.29
CA ARG A 154 1.10 1.02 -14.53
C ARG A 154 2.28 2.00 -14.57
N VAL A 155 2.50 2.76 -13.50
CA VAL A 155 3.63 3.69 -13.40
C VAL A 155 4.98 2.95 -13.47
N ALA A 156 5.09 1.77 -12.88
CA ALA A 156 6.28 0.93 -12.98
C ALA A 156 6.52 0.45 -14.43
N ALA A 157 5.47 -0.03 -15.10
CA ALA A 157 5.54 -0.48 -16.48
C ALA A 157 5.95 0.66 -17.43
N GLU A 158 5.38 1.86 -17.28
CA GLU A 158 5.76 3.04 -18.06
C GLU A 158 7.25 3.39 -17.92
N LYS A 159 7.85 3.14 -16.76
CA LYS A 159 9.27 3.42 -16.48
C LYS A 159 10.21 2.31 -16.95
N LEU A 160 9.81 1.05 -16.82
CA LEU A 160 10.71 -0.09 -16.96
C LEU A 160 10.52 -0.89 -18.26
N CYS A 161 9.33 -0.88 -18.84
CA CYS A 161 9.08 -1.67 -20.04
C CYS A 161 9.55 -0.98 -21.33
N PRO A 162 9.89 -1.76 -22.36
CA PRO A 162 10.18 -1.21 -23.68
C PRO A 162 9.01 -0.36 -24.22
N ALA A 163 9.33 0.75 -24.89
CA ALA A 163 8.32 1.61 -25.49
C ALA A 163 7.43 0.81 -26.48
N GLY A 164 6.12 1.01 -26.37
CA GLY A 164 5.12 0.29 -27.19
C GLY A 164 4.77 -1.11 -26.69
N SER A 165 5.31 -1.54 -25.53
CA SER A 165 4.80 -2.73 -24.86
C SER A 165 3.36 -2.54 -24.41
N ARG A 166 2.63 -3.65 -24.23
CA ARG A 166 1.23 -3.60 -23.75
C ARG A 166 1.12 -3.05 -22.33
N ALA A 167 2.12 -3.33 -21.49
CA ALA A 167 2.14 -2.84 -20.13
C ALA A 167 2.38 -1.31 -20.04
N ALA A 168 3.21 -0.76 -20.95
CA ALA A 168 3.52 0.68 -20.98
C ALA A 168 2.51 1.50 -21.80
N ALA A 169 1.78 0.87 -22.72
CA ALA A 169 0.66 1.49 -23.40
C ALA A 169 -0.54 1.52 -22.46
N GLY A 170 -0.70 2.58 -21.67
CA GLY A 170 -1.92 2.80 -20.90
C GLY A 170 -3.16 2.63 -21.78
N GLU A 171 -4.22 2.00 -21.24
CA GLU A 171 -5.47 1.76 -21.98
C GLU A 171 -5.91 3.02 -22.74
N VAL A 172 -6.16 2.85 -24.04
CA VAL A 172 -6.73 3.88 -24.92
C VAL A 172 -8.25 3.85 -24.81
#